data_AF-A0A7V5ES27-F1
#
_entry.id   AF-A0A7V5ES27-F1
#
_cell.length_a   1.000
_cell.length_b   1.000
_cell.length_c   1.000
_cell.angle_alpha   90.00
_cell.angle_beta   90.00
_cell.angle_gamma   90.00
#
_symmetry.space_group_name_H-M   'P 1'
#
loop_
_entity.id
_entity.type
_entity.pdbx_description
1 polymer ?
#
loop_
_entity_poly.entity_id
_entity_poly.type
_entity_poly.pdbx_seq_one_letter_code
_entity_poly.pdbx_strand_id
1 'polypeptide(L)'
;MTDVINDAEAYGVEIIPAAVEPGQVYWKVIRVHHLTPEENNGRHHIFLDAVDEEGNRLYGSLFTISWDGGSDTVTIEKEPPEPGANFPMWKWQVCSVEGMGAPSDRVINLHTAHPDEGPGNTLFHHSFAITYLRTVAEEAETPAYSSIRGRVPGGGGHTLALIDENDVVQTQVVGVDEQYRFTNLSAGAYIVRDQSDLRVAGPVFLNGRDDAVLNFPAPLPSDRVFSQYFLFANPALPETQVYLSLLADYLARNNIPFGFQLADAAQAQRVSLVGAHSQETIDALTEAGCEVEQLPLDPSDLLSALEATA
;
A
#
# COMPACT_ATOMS: atom_id res chain seq x y z
N MET A 1 3.59 14.22 -18.73
CA MET A 1 2.16 14.39 -18.47
C MET A 1 1.72 15.79 -18.89
N THR A 2 0.83 15.91 -19.88
CA THR A 2 0.07 17.14 -20.09
C THR A 2 -0.93 17.27 -18.93
N ASP A 3 -0.82 18.34 -18.15
CA ASP A 3 -1.77 18.63 -17.08
C ASP A 3 -3.16 18.80 -17.68
N VAL A 4 -4.17 18.19 -17.05
CA VAL A 4 -5.55 18.30 -17.47
C VAL A 4 -6.03 19.72 -17.22
N ILE A 5 -6.57 20.38 -18.24
CA ILE A 5 -7.14 21.72 -18.13
C ILE A 5 -8.66 21.59 -18.02
N ASN A 6 -9.25 21.91 -16.87
CA ASN A 6 -10.69 22.02 -16.71
C ASN A 6 -11.07 23.43 -16.25
N ASP A 7 -11.32 24.34 -17.20
CA ASP A 7 -11.80 25.69 -16.85
C ASP A 7 -13.32 25.73 -16.62
N ALA A 8 -14.02 24.63 -16.91
CA ALA A 8 -15.46 24.48 -16.66
C ALA A 8 -15.79 24.07 -15.21
N GLU A 9 -14.80 23.88 -14.34
CA GLU A 9 -15.00 23.55 -12.92
C GLU A 9 -15.86 24.61 -12.21
N ALA A 10 -15.71 25.88 -12.56
CA ALA A 10 -16.53 26.98 -12.03
C ALA A 10 -18.03 26.84 -12.38
N TYR A 11 -18.36 26.03 -13.38
CA TYR A 11 -19.72 25.70 -13.81
C TYR A 11 -20.20 24.37 -13.20
N GLY A 12 -19.43 23.78 -12.29
CA GLY A 12 -19.73 22.50 -11.65
C GLY A 12 -19.46 21.28 -12.52
N VAL A 13 -18.69 21.43 -13.61
CA VAL A 13 -18.30 20.31 -14.47
C VAL A 13 -17.13 19.55 -13.82
N GLU A 14 -17.33 18.27 -13.60
CA GLU A 14 -16.35 17.39 -12.95
C GLU A 14 -15.86 16.30 -13.92
N ILE A 15 -14.61 15.89 -13.75
CA ILE A 15 -14.01 14.74 -14.43
C ILE A 15 -13.90 13.62 -13.42
N ILE A 16 -14.57 12.50 -13.67
CA ILE A 16 -14.38 11.25 -12.92
C ILE A 16 -13.30 10.46 -13.65
N PRO A 17 -12.12 10.23 -13.02
CA PRO A 17 -11.05 9.46 -13.66
C PRO A 17 -11.45 8.01 -13.93
N ALA A 18 -10.95 7.45 -15.02
CA ALA A 18 -11.05 6.03 -15.31
C ALA A 18 -10.32 5.20 -14.24
N ALA A 19 -10.93 4.10 -13.79
CA ALA A 19 -10.21 3.08 -13.02
C ALA A 19 -9.43 2.20 -14.01
N VAL A 20 -8.11 2.38 -14.06
CA VAL A 20 -7.19 1.72 -15.02
C VAL A 20 -5.97 1.16 -14.31
N GLU A 21 -5.52 0.00 -14.77
CA GLU A 21 -4.26 -0.61 -14.31
C GLU A 21 -3.08 -0.07 -15.14
N PRO A 22 -1.86 -0.03 -14.57
CA PRO A 22 -0.67 0.32 -15.34
C PRO A 22 -0.52 -0.50 -16.63
N GLY A 23 -0.16 0.16 -17.72
CA GLY A 23 -0.05 -0.47 -19.05
C GLY A 23 -1.38 -0.62 -19.80
N GLN A 24 -2.52 -0.24 -19.21
CA GLN A 24 -3.83 -0.32 -19.87
C GLN A 24 -4.09 0.90 -20.76
N VAL A 25 -4.52 0.67 -22.01
CA VAL A 25 -4.99 1.74 -22.90
C VAL A 25 -6.34 2.27 -22.41
N TYR A 26 -6.48 3.59 -22.34
CA TYR A 26 -7.71 4.25 -21.89
C TYR A 26 -7.91 5.63 -22.55
N TRP A 27 -9.10 6.18 -22.37
CA TRP A 27 -9.45 7.54 -22.76
C TRP A 27 -9.25 8.50 -21.58
N LYS A 28 -8.25 9.36 -21.67
CA LYS A 28 -7.97 10.43 -20.70
C LYS A 28 -8.59 11.73 -21.15
N VAL A 29 -9.31 12.44 -20.30
CA VAL A 29 -9.70 13.83 -20.58
C VAL A 29 -8.47 14.72 -20.38
N ILE A 30 -8.09 15.48 -21.40
CA ILE A 30 -6.96 16.43 -21.31
C ILE A 30 -7.41 17.89 -21.32
N ARG A 31 -8.64 18.16 -21.78
CA ARG A 31 -9.24 19.49 -21.74
C ARG A 31 -10.75 19.41 -21.60
N VAL A 32 -11.30 20.23 -20.71
CA VAL A 32 -12.71 20.61 -20.64
C VAL A 32 -12.76 22.13 -20.62
N HIS A 33 -13.46 22.70 -21.60
CA HIS A 33 -13.54 24.13 -21.81
C HIS A 33 -15.00 24.59 -21.87
N HIS A 34 -15.39 25.53 -21.01
CA HIS A 34 -16.65 26.26 -21.19
C HIS A 34 -16.43 27.39 -22.19
N LEU A 35 -17.18 27.39 -23.30
CA LEU A 35 -16.96 28.36 -24.37
C LEU A 35 -17.38 29.76 -23.90
N THR A 36 -16.51 30.74 -24.14
CA THR A 36 -16.82 32.17 -23.94
C THR A 36 -18.00 32.60 -24.80
N PRO A 37 -18.67 33.74 -24.49
CA PRO A 37 -19.75 34.26 -25.32
C PRO A 37 -19.36 34.40 -26.81
N GLU A 38 -18.15 34.87 -27.09
CA GLU A 38 -17.64 35.05 -28.45
C GLU A 38 -17.47 33.71 -29.18
N GLU A 39 -16.95 32.68 -28.51
CA GLU A 39 -16.78 31.34 -29.07
C GLU A 39 -18.12 30.61 -29.25
N ASN A 40 -18.99 30.73 -28.25
CA ASN A 40 -20.25 30.00 -28.21
C ASN A 40 -21.26 30.54 -29.24
N ASN A 41 -21.33 31.87 -29.38
CA ASN A 41 -22.20 32.55 -30.34
C ASN A 41 -23.66 32.05 -30.30
N GLY A 42 -24.21 31.89 -29.08
CA GLY A 42 -25.60 31.50 -28.85
C GLY A 42 -25.88 30.01 -29.03
N ARG A 43 -24.85 29.15 -29.07
CA ARG A 43 -25.02 27.69 -29.15
C ARG A 43 -25.26 27.07 -27.77
N HIS A 44 -25.59 25.79 -27.78
CA HIS A 44 -25.95 24.98 -26.61
C HIS A 44 -25.46 23.54 -26.77
N HIS A 45 -24.19 23.35 -27.08
CA HIS A 45 -23.66 22.05 -27.55
C HIS A 45 -22.55 21.53 -26.65
N ILE A 46 -22.40 20.21 -26.65
CA ILE A 46 -21.14 19.56 -26.30
C ILE A 46 -20.37 19.38 -27.60
N PHE A 47 -19.14 19.88 -27.65
CA PHE A 47 -18.19 19.67 -28.74
C PHE A 47 -17.13 18.67 -28.29
N LEU A 48 -16.79 17.72 -29.14
CA LEU A 48 -15.86 16.66 -28.81
C LEU A 48 -14.72 16.56 -29.80
N ASP A 49 -13.53 16.32 -29.26
CA ASP A 49 -12.36 15.88 -29.98
C ASP A 49 -11.73 14.68 -29.29
N ALA A 50 -11.11 13.81 -30.09
CA ALA A 50 -10.32 12.69 -29.62
C ALA A 50 -9.01 12.65 -30.40
N VAL A 51 -7.89 12.54 -29.69
CA VAL A 51 -6.55 12.56 -30.27
C VAL A 51 -5.67 11.40 -29.75
N ASP A 52 -4.63 11.06 -30.50
CA ASP A 52 -3.51 10.25 -30.02
C ASP A 52 -2.47 11.09 -29.26
N GLU A 53 -1.39 10.45 -28.81
CA GLU A 53 -0.31 11.07 -28.04
C GLU A 53 0.48 12.12 -28.84
N GLU A 54 0.46 12.02 -30.17
CA GLU A 54 1.02 12.99 -31.10
C GLU A 54 0.07 14.15 -31.42
N GLY A 55 -1.18 14.11 -30.94
CA GLY A 55 -2.19 15.12 -31.16
C GLY A 55 -2.96 14.98 -32.49
N ASN A 56 -2.84 13.86 -33.19
CA ASN A 56 -3.62 13.58 -34.39
C ASN A 56 -5.04 13.17 -34.02
N ARG A 57 -6.04 13.72 -34.72
CA ARG A 57 -7.45 13.37 -34.51
C ARG A 57 -7.70 11.89 -34.83
N LEU A 58 -8.30 11.18 -33.88
CA LEU A 58 -8.68 9.78 -34.00
C LEU A 58 -10.10 9.64 -34.56
N TYR A 59 -10.21 9.72 -35.89
CA TYR A 59 -11.46 9.53 -36.62
C TYR A 59 -12.11 8.17 -36.37
N GLY A 60 -13.43 8.14 -36.33
CA GLY A 60 -14.22 6.94 -36.05
C GLY A 60 -14.33 6.59 -34.56
N SER A 61 -13.66 7.34 -33.67
CA SER A 61 -13.82 7.16 -32.22
C SER A 61 -15.26 7.48 -31.80
N LEU A 62 -15.82 6.60 -30.95
CA LEU A 62 -17.20 6.69 -30.48
C LEU A 62 -17.26 7.16 -29.04
N PHE A 63 -18.21 8.05 -28.75
CA PHE A 63 -18.48 8.57 -27.41
C PHE A 63 -19.96 8.43 -27.09
N THR A 64 -20.27 8.03 -25.86
CA THR A 64 -21.63 8.00 -25.34
C THR A 64 -21.93 9.30 -24.61
N ILE A 65 -23.01 9.97 -25.01
CA ILE A 65 -23.62 11.07 -24.25
C ILE A 65 -24.80 10.51 -23.47
N SER A 66 -24.79 10.59 -22.15
CA SER A 66 -25.87 10.09 -21.29
C SER A 66 -26.53 11.20 -20.49
N TRP A 67 -27.85 11.16 -20.34
CA TRP A 67 -28.67 12.08 -19.53
C TRP A 67 -29.83 11.32 -18.86
N ASP A 68 -30.60 12.00 -18.01
CA ASP A 68 -31.77 11.37 -17.39
C ASP A 68 -32.80 10.94 -18.45
N GLY A 69 -33.06 9.64 -18.52
CA GLY A 69 -34.00 9.05 -19.48
C GLY A 69 -33.45 8.72 -20.87
N GLY A 70 -32.15 8.87 -21.13
CA GLY A 70 -31.60 8.50 -22.44
C GLY A 70 -30.09 8.55 -22.60
N SER A 71 -29.63 8.06 -23.75
CA SER A 71 -28.25 8.22 -24.21
C SER A 71 -28.23 8.30 -25.74
N ASP A 72 -27.16 8.87 -26.28
CA ASP A 72 -26.87 8.89 -27.71
C ASP A 72 -25.39 8.59 -27.93
N THR A 73 -25.05 8.11 -29.12
CA THR A 73 -23.66 7.84 -29.52
C THR A 73 -23.24 8.82 -30.60
N VAL A 74 -22.11 9.48 -30.38
CA VAL A 74 -21.52 10.41 -31.34
C VAL A 74 -20.17 9.90 -31.83
N THR A 75 -19.86 10.18 -33.09
CA THR A 75 -18.64 9.72 -33.77
C THR A 75 -17.75 10.90 -34.13
N ILE A 76 -16.45 10.80 -33.87
CA ILE A 76 -15.45 11.76 -34.35
C ILE A 76 -15.30 11.61 -35.87
N GLU A 77 -15.87 12.52 -36.64
CA GLU A 77 -15.92 12.42 -38.11
C GLU A 77 -15.57 13.72 -38.85
N LYS A 78 -15.69 14.86 -38.16
CA LYS A 78 -15.54 16.18 -38.76
C LYS A 78 -14.07 16.57 -38.94
N GLU A 79 -13.76 17.38 -39.96
CA GLU A 79 -12.40 17.84 -40.25
C GLU A 79 -12.07 19.18 -39.55
N PRO A 80 -10.82 19.42 -39.12
CA PRO A 80 -10.43 20.74 -38.64
C PRO A 80 -10.73 21.85 -39.68
N PRO A 81 -11.14 23.06 -39.26
CA PRO A 81 -11.05 23.58 -37.90
C PRO A 81 -12.27 23.31 -37.01
N GLU A 82 -13.30 22.58 -37.48
CA GLU A 82 -14.45 22.26 -36.61
C GLU A 82 -14.13 21.14 -35.60
N PRO A 83 -14.79 21.12 -34.43
CA PRO A 83 -14.69 20.01 -33.49
C PRO A 83 -15.10 18.69 -34.14
N GLY A 84 -14.41 17.60 -33.79
CA GLY A 84 -14.59 16.28 -34.39
C GLY A 84 -16.01 15.72 -34.32
N ALA A 85 -16.76 16.03 -33.26
CA ALA A 85 -18.20 15.76 -33.15
C ALA A 85 -18.91 16.85 -32.34
N ASN A 86 -20.25 16.86 -32.39
CA ASN A 86 -21.06 17.68 -31.50
C ASN A 86 -22.39 17.03 -31.13
N PHE A 87 -22.96 17.49 -30.01
CA PHE A 87 -24.26 17.05 -29.50
C PHE A 87 -25.04 18.26 -28.95
N PRO A 88 -26.26 18.54 -29.41
CA PRO A 88 -27.08 19.63 -28.88
C PRO A 88 -27.68 19.26 -27.51
N MET A 89 -27.50 20.13 -26.52
CA MET A 89 -28.12 20.01 -25.20
C MET A 89 -29.44 20.78 -25.11
N TRP A 90 -30.46 20.15 -24.55
CA TRP A 90 -31.77 20.76 -24.36
C TRP A 90 -31.90 21.46 -23.00
N LYS A 91 -32.96 22.27 -22.85
CA LYS A 91 -33.25 22.98 -21.59
C LYS A 91 -33.37 21.99 -20.44
N TRP A 92 -32.66 22.27 -19.35
CA TRP A 92 -32.61 21.44 -18.14
C TRP A 92 -32.00 20.05 -18.31
N GLN A 93 -31.46 19.74 -19.49
CA GLN A 93 -30.74 18.49 -19.72
C GLN A 93 -29.38 18.57 -19.02
N VAL A 94 -29.08 17.56 -18.21
CA VAL A 94 -27.77 17.37 -17.57
C VAL A 94 -27.14 16.13 -18.20
N CYS A 95 -26.04 16.34 -18.90
CA CYS A 95 -25.35 15.33 -19.69
C CYS A 95 -24.06 14.88 -19.01
N SER A 96 -23.61 13.70 -19.42
CA SER A 96 -22.25 13.19 -19.19
C SER A 96 -21.70 12.58 -20.47
N VAL A 97 -20.37 12.57 -20.61
CA VAL A 97 -19.65 12.04 -21.78
C VAL A 97 -18.63 11.00 -21.33
N GLU A 98 -18.57 9.89 -22.04
CA GLU A 98 -17.52 8.87 -21.89
C GLU A 98 -17.14 8.26 -23.25
N GLY A 99 -15.86 7.94 -23.43
CA GLY A 99 -15.35 7.26 -24.63
C GLY A 99 -15.64 5.77 -24.62
N MET A 100 -15.92 5.20 -25.79
CA MET A 100 -16.20 3.78 -25.97
C MET A 100 -14.93 3.00 -26.37
N GLY A 101 -14.96 1.67 -26.17
CA GLY A 101 -13.92 0.75 -26.65
C GLY A 101 -12.66 0.65 -25.77
N ALA A 102 -12.58 1.42 -24.69
CA ALA A 102 -11.58 1.32 -23.62
C ALA A 102 -12.18 1.95 -22.34
N PRO A 103 -11.61 1.72 -21.14
CA PRO A 103 -11.94 2.54 -19.97
C PRO A 103 -11.79 4.02 -20.31
N SER A 104 -12.63 4.87 -19.72
CA SER A 104 -12.68 6.28 -20.04
C SER A 104 -12.88 7.12 -18.80
N ASP A 105 -12.16 8.24 -18.75
CA ASP A 105 -12.56 9.36 -17.92
C ASP A 105 -13.97 9.79 -18.33
N ARG A 106 -14.77 10.21 -17.35
CA ARG A 106 -16.15 10.63 -17.58
C ARG A 106 -16.32 12.09 -17.18
N VAL A 107 -16.73 12.92 -18.14
CA VAL A 107 -17.09 14.32 -17.86
C VAL A 107 -18.57 14.34 -17.46
N ILE A 108 -18.90 14.90 -16.30
CA ILE A 108 -20.26 14.91 -15.76
C ILE A 108 -20.76 16.33 -15.52
N ASN A 109 -22.07 16.46 -15.31
CA ASN A 109 -22.76 17.71 -14.97
C ASN A 109 -22.67 18.79 -16.07
N LEU A 110 -22.67 18.38 -17.34
CA LEU A 110 -22.71 19.30 -18.48
C LEU A 110 -24.14 19.75 -18.72
N HIS A 111 -24.44 21.03 -18.57
CA HIS A 111 -25.79 21.55 -18.80
C HIS A 111 -25.80 23.02 -19.24
N THR A 112 -26.91 23.47 -19.81
CA THR A 112 -27.04 24.83 -20.35
C THR A 112 -27.65 25.82 -19.36
N ALA A 113 -28.06 25.36 -18.17
CA ALA A 113 -28.77 26.15 -17.16
C ALA A 113 -27.82 26.99 -16.29
N HIS A 114 -27.05 27.88 -16.91
CA HIS A 114 -26.19 28.85 -16.22
C HIS A 114 -26.73 30.28 -16.37
N PRO A 115 -26.32 31.22 -15.49
CA PRO A 115 -26.66 32.63 -15.63
C PRO A 115 -26.10 33.25 -16.92
N ASP A 116 -26.75 34.31 -17.40
CA ASP A 116 -26.31 35.07 -18.57
C ASP A 116 -24.90 35.69 -18.35
N GLU A 117 -24.05 35.58 -19.37
CA GLU A 117 -22.69 36.14 -19.39
C GLU A 117 -22.45 37.06 -20.60
N GLY A 118 -23.44 37.19 -21.49
CA GLY A 118 -23.36 38.04 -22.67
C GLY A 118 -24.27 37.54 -23.80
N PRO A 119 -24.29 38.22 -24.96
CA PRO A 119 -25.18 37.85 -26.06
C PRO A 119 -24.93 36.43 -26.60
N GLY A 120 -23.70 35.92 -26.46
CA GLY A 120 -23.33 34.57 -26.89
C GLY A 120 -23.56 33.48 -25.84
N ASN A 121 -23.68 33.84 -24.56
CA ASN A 121 -23.95 32.95 -23.43
C ASN A 121 -25.14 33.50 -22.63
N THR A 122 -26.34 33.06 -22.97
CA THR A 122 -27.57 33.38 -22.24
C THR A 122 -28.15 32.12 -21.63
N LEU A 123 -29.13 32.24 -20.75
CA LEU A 123 -29.81 31.11 -20.13
C LEU A 123 -30.24 30.09 -21.19
N PHE A 124 -29.76 28.86 -21.04
CA PHE A 124 -29.89 27.73 -21.98
C PHE A 124 -29.05 27.76 -23.25
N HIS A 125 -28.11 28.71 -23.36
CA HIS A 125 -27.16 28.83 -24.47
C HIS A 125 -25.73 28.87 -23.91
N HIS A 126 -25.29 27.76 -23.34
CA HIS A 126 -23.89 27.55 -22.96
C HIS A 126 -23.40 26.25 -23.61
N SER A 127 -22.15 26.25 -24.07
CA SER A 127 -21.54 25.08 -24.69
C SER A 127 -20.23 24.71 -24.00
N PHE A 128 -19.86 23.44 -24.13
CA PHE A 128 -18.61 22.92 -23.61
C PHE A 128 -17.84 22.20 -24.71
N ALA A 129 -16.52 22.37 -24.75
CA ALA A 129 -15.63 21.60 -25.60
C ALA A 129 -14.79 20.65 -24.75
N ILE A 130 -14.74 19.38 -25.13
CA ILE A 130 -13.99 18.33 -24.42
C ILE A 130 -13.02 17.70 -25.41
N THR A 131 -11.76 17.53 -24.98
CA THR A 131 -10.74 16.80 -25.73
C THR A 131 -10.29 15.60 -24.94
N TYR A 132 -10.46 14.42 -25.54
CA TYR A 132 -9.95 13.16 -25.06
C TYR A 132 -8.63 12.81 -25.73
N LEU A 133 -7.72 12.24 -24.96
CA LEU A 133 -6.48 11.62 -25.41
C LEU A 133 -6.60 10.11 -25.25
N ARG A 134 -6.30 9.34 -26.29
CA ARG A 134 -6.10 7.89 -26.16
C ARG A 134 -4.65 7.64 -25.77
N THR A 135 -4.43 7.13 -24.56
CA THR A 135 -3.09 6.91 -24.01
C THR A 135 -3.04 5.63 -23.19
N VAL A 136 -1.87 5.27 -22.70
CA VAL A 136 -1.62 4.13 -21.82
C VAL A 136 -1.48 4.65 -20.39
N ALA A 137 -2.17 4.02 -19.44
CA ALA A 137 -2.00 4.33 -18.02
C ALA A 137 -0.54 4.10 -17.61
N GLU A 138 0.13 5.16 -17.19
CA GLU A 138 1.51 5.09 -16.69
C GLU A 138 1.52 4.32 -15.36
N GLU A 139 2.61 3.59 -15.08
CA GLU A 139 2.87 3.12 -13.72
C GLU A 139 2.93 4.33 -12.80
N ALA A 140 2.03 4.40 -11.82
CA ALA A 140 2.17 5.39 -10.76
C ALA A 140 3.54 5.15 -10.12
N GLU A 141 4.45 6.14 -10.19
CA GLU A 141 5.74 6.06 -9.52
C GLU A 141 5.49 5.66 -8.07
N THR A 142 5.94 4.46 -7.68
CA THR A 142 5.88 4.04 -6.30
C THR A 142 6.75 5.03 -5.52
N PRO A 143 6.18 5.82 -4.59
CA PRO A 143 6.99 6.76 -3.83
C PRO A 143 8.15 5.99 -3.19
N ALA A 144 9.38 6.43 -3.43
CA ALA A 144 10.59 5.77 -2.97
C ALA A 144 11.38 6.68 -2.03
N TYR A 145 10.67 7.28 -1.07
CA TYR A 145 11.22 8.30 -0.16
C TYR A 145 11.24 7.87 1.30
N SER A 146 10.75 6.66 1.63
CA SER A 146 10.78 6.17 3.00
C SER A 146 12.21 5.93 3.50
N SER A 147 12.38 5.94 4.83
CA SER A 147 13.62 5.53 5.47
C SER A 147 13.37 4.60 6.66
N ILE A 148 14.31 3.69 6.92
CA ILE A 148 14.32 2.86 8.13
C ILE A 148 15.57 3.24 8.92
N ARG A 149 15.43 3.54 10.20
CA ARG A 149 16.55 3.79 11.12
C ARG A 149 16.44 2.95 12.38
N GLY A 150 17.55 2.72 13.05
CA GLY A 150 17.52 2.04 14.34
C GLY A 150 18.89 1.81 14.94
N ARG A 151 18.91 0.99 15.99
CA ARG A 151 20.11 0.60 16.72
C ARG A 151 20.31 -0.91 16.69
N VAL A 152 21.57 -1.34 16.59
CA VAL A 152 22.01 -2.73 16.70
C VAL A 152 22.90 -2.91 17.92
N PRO A 153 22.34 -3.30 19.08
CA PRO A 153 23.12 -3.44 20.30
C PRO A 153 24.32 -4.38 20.09
N GLY A 154 25.53 -3.92 20.44
CA GLY A 154 26.78 -4.66 20.22
C GLY A 154 27.16 -4.88 18.76
N GLY A 155 26.51 -4.21 17.82
CA GLY A 155 26.69 -4.41 16.37
C GLY A 155 27.61 -3.41 15.69
N GLY A 156 28.40 -2.62 16.42
CA GLY A 156 29.28 -1.61 15.83
C GLY A 156 30.25 -2.23 14.80
N GLY A 157 30.18 -1.77 13.56
CA GLY A 157 30.97 -2.31 12.44
C GLY A 157 30.41 -3.57 11.77
N HIS A 158 29.27 -4.10 12.22
CA HIS A 158 28.58 -5.19 11.54
C HIS A 158 28.01 -4.74 10.19
N THR A 159 27.76 -5.70 9.29
CA THR A 159 27.08 -5.42 8.01
C THR A 159 25.63 -5.87 8.09
N LEU A 160 24.71 -4.94 7.87
CA LEU A 160 23.29 -5.20 7.75
C LEU A 160 22.87 -5.36 6.29
N ALA A 161 21.92 -6.24 6.05
CA ALA A 161 21.18 -6.36 4.80
C ALA A 161 19.71 -6.02 5.02
N LEU A 162 19.20 -5.03 4.28
CA LEU A 162 17.78 -4.78 4.14
C LEU A 162 17.24 -5.74 3.09
N ILE A 163 16.21 -6.50 3.44
CA ILE A 163 15.64 -7.54 2.59
C ILE A 163 14.17 -7.20 2.35
N ASP A 164 13.80 -7.21 1.07
CA ASP A 164 12.42 -7.15 0.60
C ASP A 164 12.06 -8.53 0.05
N GLU A 165 11.03 -9.16 0.61
CA GLU A 165 10.71 -10.58 0.40
C GLU A 165 11.93 -11.51 0.61
N ASN A 166 12.71 -11.77 -0.45
CA ASN A 166 13.93 -12.59 -0.42
C ASN A 166 15.17 -11.88 -1.00
N ASP A 167 15.00 -10.67 -1.54
CA ASP A 167 16.07 -9.94 -2.22
C ASP A 167 16.73 -8.93 -1.29
N VAL A 168 18.05 -8.92 -1.28
CA VAL A 168 18.82 -7.88 -0.58
C VAL A 168 18.76 -6.60 -1.40
N VAL A 169 17.96 -5.65 -0.95
CA VAL A 169 17.74 -4.37 -1.65
C VAL A 169 18.80 -3.32 -1.32
N GLN A 170 19.31 -3.33 -0.09
CA GLN A 170 20.39 -2.45 0.36
C GLN A 170 21.25 -3.15 1.42
N THR A 171 22.51 -2.73 1.52
CA THR A 171 23.40 -3.12 2.62
C THR A 171 24.02 -1.89 3.27
N GLN A 172 24.32 -1.98 4.56
CA GLN A 172 24.92 -0.90 5.32
C GLN A 172 25.80 -1.43 6.44
N VAL A 173 26.96 -0.81 6.64
CA VAL A 173 27.79 -1.05 7.83
C VAL A 173 27.26 -0.20 8.98
N VAL A 174 27.01 -0.83 10.13
CA VAL A 174 26.54 -0.16 11.35
C VAL A 174 27.63 0.78 11.87
N GLY A 175 27.22 1.99 12.25
CA GLY A 175 28.12 2.96 12.88
C GLY A 175 28.73 2.45 14.18
N VAL A 176 29.86 3.01 14.59
CA VAL A 176 30.49 2.70 15.89
C VAL A 176 29.61 3.09 17.09
N ASP A 177 28.62 3.96 16.87
CA ASP A 177 27.55 4.33 17.80
C ASP A 177 26.37 3.33 17.82
N GLU A 178 26.53 2.21 17.10
CA GLU A 178 25.56 1.14 16.93
C GLU A 178 24.30 1.56 16.16
N GLN A 179 24.30 2.69 15.46
CA GLN A 179 23.16 3.16 14.68
C GLN A 179 23.27 2.80 13.19
N TYR A 180 22.10 2.68 12.54
CA TYR A 180 21.99 2.45 11.11
C TYR A 180 20.80 3.23 10.52
N ARG A 181 20.86 3.49 9.21
CA ARG A 181 19.79 4.12 8.44
C ARG A 181 19.81 3.73 6.95
N PHE A 182 18.72 3.14 6.46
CA PHE A 182 18.42 2.95 5.05
C PHE A 182 17.48 4.06 4.56
N THR A 183 17.64 4.51 3.31
CA THR A 183 16.86 5.62 2.72
C THR A 183 16.45 5.31 1.29
N ASN A 184 15.52 6.11 0.77
CA ASN A 184 14.97 5.99 -0.58
C ASN A 184 14.28 4.64 -0.81
N LEU A 185 13.44 4.25 0.14
CA LEU A 185 12.74 2.97 0.13
C LEU A 185 11.33 3.15 -0.44
N SER A 186 10.94 2.22 -1.30
CA SER A 186 9.58 2.13 -1.84
C SER A 186 8.58 1.68 -0.77
N ALA A 187 7.29 1.78 -1.09
CA ALA A 187 6.27 1.09 -0.30
C ALA A 187 6.52 -0.43 -0.37
N GLY A 188 6.48 -1.12 0.78
CA GLY A 188 6.84 -2.53 0.85
C GLY A 188 6.99 -3.05 2.27
N ALA A 189 7.24 -4.35 2.40
CA ALA A 189 7.47 -5.02 3.67
C ALA A 189 8.95 -5.42 3.77
N TYR A 190 9.65 -4.86 4.74
CA TYR A 190 11.09 -5.05 4.86
C TYR A 190 11.48 -5.74 6.17
N ILE A 191 12.53 -6.56 6.12
CA ILE A 191 13.27 -7.00 7.30
C ILE A 191 14.72 -6.52 7.19
N VAL A 192 15.38 -6.37 8.33
CA VAL A 192 16.83 -6.09 8.39
C VAL A 192 17.51 -7.27 9.05
N ARG A 193 18.51 -7.85 8.39
CA ARG A 193 19.32 -8.96 8.92
C ARG A 193 20.74 -8.49 9.17
N ASP A 194 21.26 -8.78 10.35
CA ASP A 194 22.68 -8.65 10.63
C ASP A 194 23.41 -9.86 10.04
N GLN A 195 24.33 -9.63 9.11
CA GLN A 195 25.07 -10.70 8.45
C GLN A 195 26.18 -11.28 9.33
N SER A 196 26.57 -10.58 10.40
CA SER A 196 27.67 -10.96 11.28
C SER A 196 27.22 -11.99 12.33
N ASP A 197 26.02 -11.79 12.88
CA ASP A 197 25.48 -12.64 13.95
C ASP A 197 24.07 -13.19 13.69
N LEU A 198 23.55 -12.99 12.48
CA LEU A 198 22.28 -13.54 11.99
C LEU A 198 21.03 -13.05 12.72
N ARG A 199 21.12 -12.06 13.60
CA ARG A 199 19.94 -11.41 14.17
C ARG A 199 19.08 -10.79 13.06
N VAL A 200 17.78 -10.74 13.29
CA VAL A 200 16.81 -10.14 12.38
C VAL A 200 15.94 -9.16 13.16
N ALA A 201 15.63 -8.02 12.54
CA ALA A 201 14.61 -7.09 12.99
C ALA A 201 13.55 -6.95 11.90
N GLY A 202 12.26 -6.91 12.28
CA GLY A 202 11.13 -6.74 11.38
C GLY A 202 10.10 -7.89 11.46
N PRO A 203 9.10 -7.91 10.57
CA PRO A 203 8.93 -7.00 9.42
C PRO A 203 8.50 -5.57 9.81
N VAL A 204 8.79 -4.62 8.92
CA VAL A 204 8.26 -3.25 8.96
C VAL A 204 7.61 -2.91 7.62
N PHE A 205 6.46 -2.23 7.66
CA PHE A 205 5.69 -1.87 6.47
C PHE A 205 5.86 -0.37 6.19
N LEU A 206 6.24 -0.05 4.95
CA LEU A 206 6.43 1.31 4.48
C LEU A 206 5.40 1.65 3.40
N ASN A 207 5.04 2.93 3.34
CA ASN A 207 4.16 3.48 2.29
C ASN A 207 4.94 4.26 1.22
N GLY A 208 6.28 4.23 1.27
CA GLY A 208 7.13 4.94 0.34
C GLY A 208 7.33 6.43 0.62
N ARG A 209 6.80 6.94 1.74
CA ARG A 209 6.87 8.36 2.14
C ARG A 209 7.34 8.56 3.58
N ASP A 210 6.94 7.68 4.49
CA ASP A 210 7.19 7.86 5.92
C ASP A 210 8.50 7.21 6.38
N ASP A 211 8.97 7.67 7.54
CA ASP A 211 10.13 7.12 8.25
C ASP A 211 9.69 6.07 9.29
N ALA A 212 10.45 4.98 9.40
CA ALA A 212 10.24 3.95 10.42
C ALA A 212 11.47 3.79 11.33
N VAL A 213 11.20 3.42 12.59
CA VAL A 213 12.23 3.02 13.56
C VAL A 213 12.15 1.52 13.77
N LEU A 214 13.27 0.82 13.59
CA LEU A 214 13.36 -0.62 13.75
C LEU A 214 14.64 -0.96 14.50
N ASN A 215 14.53 -1.43 15.74
CA ASN A 215 15.70 -1.76 16.56
C ASN A 215 15.91 -3.26 16.61
N PHE A 216 17.17 -3.68 16.66
CA PHE A 216 17.51 -5.09 16.83
C PHE A 216 17.39 -5.52 18.30
N PRO A 217 17.10 -6.81 18.54
CA PRO A 217 17.21 -7.37 19.87
C PRO A 217 18.65 -7.29 20.40
N ALA A 218 18.80 -7.30 21.72
CA ALA A 218 20.11 -7.40 22.36
C ALA A 218 20.84 -8.67 21.91
N PRO A 219 22.18 -8.64 21.81
CA PRO A 219 22.95 -9.84 21.50
C PRO A 219 22.78 -10.84 22.63
N LEU A 220 22.76 -12.13 22.28
CA LEU A 220 22.84 -13.19 23.28
C LEU A 220 24.22 -13.16 23.95
N PRO A 221 24.31 -13.49 25.24
CA PRO A 221 25.60 -13.78 25.87
C PRO A 221 26.35 -14.86 25.07
N SER A 222 27.67 -14.77 24.96
CA SER A 222 28.48 -15.59 24.03
C SER A 222 28.46 -17.10 24.31
N ASP A 223 27.94 -17.51 25.47
CA ASP A 223 27.74 -18.90 25.91
C ASP A 223 26.31 -19.40 25.69
N ARG A 224 25.41 -18.58 25.14
CA ARG A 224 23.99 -18.91 24.91
C ARG A 224 23.68 -19.10 23.44
N VAL A 225 22.89 -20.14 23.16
CA VAL A 225 22.39 -20.50 21.83
C VAL A 225 20.97 -19.97 21.63
N PHE A 226 20.17 -19.88 22.69
CA PHE A 226 18.77 -19.46 22.62
C PHE A 226 18.52 -18.21 23.48
N SER A 227 17.68 -17.28 23.01
CA SER A 227 17.15 -16.21 23.86
C SER A 227 16.17 -16.74 24.89
N GLN A 228 15.32 -17.68 24.47
CA GLN A 228 14.29 -18.29 25.30
C GLN A 228 14.14 -19.76 24.93
N TYR A 229 13.88 -20.62 25.92
CA TYR A 229 13.61 -22.04 25.72
C TYR A 229 12.49 -22.52 26.66
N PHE A 230 11.57 -23.34 26.14
CA PHE A 230 10.53 -23.96 26.96
C PHE A 230 10.95 -25.38 27.35
N LEU A 231 11.20 -25.59 28.64
CA LEU A 231 11.54 -26.89 29.20
C LEU A 231 10.29 -27.55 29.77
N PHE A 232 9.82 -28.60 29.10
CA PHE A 232 8.71 -29.41 29.55
C PHE A 232 9.14 -30.41 30.61
N ALA A 233 8.25 -30.67 31.58
CA ALA A 233 8.39 -31.71 32.57
C ALA A 233 8.47 -33.11 31.92
N ASN A 234 8.62 -34.16 32.74
CA ASN A 234 8.84 -35.52 32.25
C ASN A 234 7.83 -35.93 31.16
N PRO A 235 8.27 -36.27 29.93
CA PRO A 235 7.38 -36.60 28.81
C PRO A 235 6.55 -37.87 29.02
N ALA A 236 6.92 -38.71 30.00
CA ALA A 236 6.17 -39.91 30.37
C ALA A 236 4.91 -39.59 31.21
N LEU A 237 4.78 -38.37 31.73
CA LEU A 237 3.61 -37.96 32.51
C LEU A 237 2.47 -37.53 31.58
N PRO A 238 1.22 -37.98 31.81
CA PRO A 238 0.07 -37.58 31.02
C PRO A 238 -0.17 -36.05 31.01
N GLU A 239 0.07 -35.36 32.12
CA GLU A 239 -0.08 -33.89 32.18
C GLU A 239 0.85 -33.16 31.18
N THR A 240 2.06 -33.67 30.96
CA THR A 240 3.03 -33.08 30.02
C THR A 240 2.51 -33.09 28.59
N GLN A 241 1.78 -34.14 28.21
CA GLN A 241 1.16 -34.24 26.88
C GLN A 241 0.06 -33.21 26.68
N VAL A 242 -0.68 -32.89 27.75
CA VAL A 242 -1.72 -31.85 27.74
C VAL A 242 -1.06 -30.48 27.52
N TYR A 243 -0.01 -30.16 28.27
CA TYR A 243 0.71 -28.90 28.08
C TYR A 243 1.32 -28.77 26.69
N LEU A 244 1.94 -29.82 26.16
CA LEU A 244 2.51 -29.78 24.82
C LEU A 244 1.44 -29.51 23.76
N SER A 245 0.29 -30.18 23.88
CA SER A 245 -0.84 -29.97 22.97
C SER A 245 -1.41 -28.55 23.06
N LEU A 246 -1.46 -27.99 24.28
CA LEU A 246 -1.96 -26.64 24.52
C LEU A 246 -1.03 -25.57 23.93
N LEU A 247 0.29 -25.79 24.03
CA LEU A 247 1.30 -24.80 23.66
C LEU A 247 1.82 -24.93 22.22
N ALA A 248 1.51 -26.03 21.51
CA ALA A 248 2.07 -26.33 20.20
C ALA A 248 1.90 -25.18 19.19
N ASP A 249 0.71 -24.59 19.12
CA ASP A 249 0.41 -23.50 18.19
C ASP A 249 1.15 -22.21 18.56
N TYR A 250 1.21 -21.87 19.85
CA TYR A 250 1.98 -20.72 20.34
C TYR A 250 3.48 -20.86 20.06
N LEU A 251 4.07 -22.02 20.37
CA LEU A 251 5.49 -22.30 20.15
C LEU A 251 5.84 -22.26 18.66
N ALA A 252 4.98 -22.82 17.80
CA ALA A 252 5.17 -22.82 16.35
C ALA A 252 5.06 -21.41 15.75
N ARG A 253 4.03 -20.63 16.13
CA ARG A 253 3.82 -19.27 15.63
C ARG A 253 4.96 -18.33 15.99
N ASN A 254 5.55 -18.51 17.17
CA ASN A 254 6.63 -17.66 17.66
C ASN A 254 8.04 -18.24 17.40
N ASN A 255 8.12 -19.41 16.74
CA ASN A 255 9.37 -20.14 16.47
C ASN A 255 10.26 -20.32 17.71
N ILE A 256 9.64 -20.64 18.85
CA ILE A 256 10.33 -20.78 20.14
C ILE A 256 10.86 -22.21 20.29
N PRO A 257 12.17 -22.41 20.56
CA PRO A 257 12.73 -23.74 20.80
C PRO A 257 12.22 -24.32 22.12
N PHE A 258 11.98 -25.63 22.13
CA PHE A 258 11.45 -26.34 23.29
C PHE A 258 11.92 -27.80 23.33
N GLY A 259 11.79 -28.42 24.51
CA GLY A 259 12.06 -29.84 24.67
C GLY A 259 12.03 -30.29 26.12
N PHE A 260 12.71 -31.41 26.39
CA PHE A 260 12.64 -32.12 27.68
C PHE A 260 14.00 -32.29 28.36
N GLN A 261 15.09 -31.88 27.69
CA GLN A 261 16.45 -32.08 28.17
C GLN A 261 16.97 -30.83 28.87
N LEU A 262 17.49 -31.02 30.09
CA LEU A 262 18.10 -29.96 30.88
C LEU A 262 19.31 -29.32 30.17
N ALA A 263 20.11 -30.14 29.48
CA ALA A 263 21.32 -29.68 28.79
C ALA A 263 21.02 -28.72 27.62
N ASP A 264 19.86 -28.88 26.96
CA ASP A 264 19.42 -27.99 25.89
C ASP A 264 18.89 -26.68 26.49
N ALA A 265 18.09 -26.79 27.55
CA ALA A 265 17.57 -25.63 28.27
C ALA A 265 18.69 -24.75 28.87
N ALA A 266 19.78 -25.36 29.35
CA ALA A 266 20.93 -24.64 29.90
C ALA A 266 21.66 -23.77 28.85
N GLN A 267 21.40 -23.95 27.55
CA GLN A 267 21.96 -23.10 26.50
C GLN A 267 21.12 -21.85 26.24
N ALA A 268 20.00 -21.67 26.93
CA ALA A 268 19.14 -20.51 26.78
C ALA A 268 19.47 -19.41 27.80
N GLN A 269 19.25 -18.15 27.41
CA GLN A 269 19.32 -17.04 28.35
C GLN A 269 18.13 -17.08 29.32
N ARG A 270 16.91 -17.33 28.83
CA ARG A 270 15.70 -17.51 29.65
C ARG A 270 15.10 -18.90 29.45
N VAL A 271 14.69 -19.54 30.54
CA VAL A 271 14.00 -20.84 30.51
C VAL A 271 12.64 -20.73 31.17
N SER A 272 11.58 -20.99 30.40
CA SER A 272 10.22 -21.11 30.90
C SER A 272 9.91 -22.59 31.18
N LEU A 273 9.72 -22.91 32.45
CA LEU A 273 9.43 -24.25 32.93
C LEU A 273 7.93 -24.54 32.79
N VAL A 274 7.61 -25.59 32.02
CA VAL A 274 6.23 -26.05 31.80
C VAL A 274 5.99 -27.35 32.53
N GLY A 275 4.98 -27.37 33.41
CA GLY A 275 4.67 -28.51 34.28
C GLY A 275 5.55 -28.55 35.54
N ALA A 276 5.41 -29.62 36.32
CA ALA A 276 6.11 -29.76 37.59
C ALA A 276 7.59 -30.15 37.39
N HIS A 277 8.49 -29.29 37.89
CA HIS A 277 9.94 -29.52 37.89
C HIS A 277 10.46 -29.61 39.33
N SER A 278 11.53 -30.38 39.56
CA SER A 278 12.17 -30.47 40.86
C SER A 278 12.98 -29.20 41.17
N GLN A 279 13.24 -28.96 42.47
CA GLN A 279 14.12 -27.87 42.89
C GLN A 279 15.53 -28.01 42.31
N GLU A 280 16.03 -29.24 42.19
CA GLU A 280 17.33 -29.55 41.58
C GLU A 280 17.44 -29.08 40.13
N THR A 281 16.37 -29.22 39.33
CA THR A 281 16.34 -28.70 37.95
C THR A 281 16.47 -27.18 37.91
N ILE A 282 15.76 -26.49 38.80
CA ILE A 282 15.77 -25.01 38.87
C ILE A 282 17.14 -24.51 39.31
N ASP A 283 17.70 -25.14 40.34
CA ASP A 283 19.02 -24.80 40.87
C ASP A 283 20.09 -25.02 39.78
N ALA A 284 20.04 -26.14 39.05
CA ALA A 284 20.96 -26.42 37.96
C ALA A 284 20.88 -25.38 36.82
N LEU A 285 19.68 -24.94 36.43
CA LEU A 285 19.51 -23.89 35.42
C LEU A 285 20.00 -22.52 35.92
N THR A 286 19.75 -22.22 37.19
CA THR A 286 20.18 -20.96 37.81
C THR A 286 21.70 -20.91 37.96
N GLU A 287 22.33 -22.00 38.39
CA GLU A 287 23.79 -22.17 38.42
C GLU A 287 24.41 -22.10 37.02
N ALA A 288 23.70 -22.66 36.03
CA ALA A 288 24.06 -22.49 34.63
C ALA A 288 23.84 -21.06 34.12
N GLY A 289 23.33 -20.12 34.92
CA GLY A 289 23.18 -18.70 34.62
C GLY A 289 21.92 -18.33 33.81
N CYS A 290 20.92 -19.21 33.75
CA CYS A 290 19.67 -18.94 33.06
C CYS A 290 18.72 -18.08 33.92
N GLU A 291 17.95 -17.20 33.30
CA GLU A 291 16.77 -16.59 33.90
C GLU A 291 15.62 -17.61 33.90
N VAL A 292 15.31 -18.18 35.06
CA VAL A 292 14.31 -19.25 35.17
C VAL A 292 12.95 -18.70 35.59
N GLU A 293 11.91 -19.06 34.85
CA GLU A 293 10.52 -18.75 35.14
C GLU A 293 9.71 -20.04 35.23
N GLN A 294 8.93 -20.21 36.30
CA GLN A 294 7.91 -21.25 36.36
C GLN A 294 6.58 -20.73 35.86
N LEU A 295 6.03 -21.40 34.85
CA LEU A 295 4.70 -21.10 34.37
C LEU A 295 3.63 -21.79 35.24
N PRO A 296 2.39 -21.27 35.26
CA PRO A 296 1.31 -21.87 36.02
C PRO A 296 1.06 -23.33 35.64
N LEU A 297 0.74 -24.16 36.65
CA LEU A 297 0.40 -25.57 36.44
C LEU A 297 -1.04 -25.76 35.97
N ASP A 298 -1.94 -24.83 36.30
CA ASP A 298 -3.31 -24.90 35.78
C ASP A 298 -3.30 -24.55 34.27
N PRO A 299 -3.92 -25.37 33.40
CA PRO A 299 -3.93 -25.11 31.96
C PRO A 299 -4.56 -23.77 31.55
N SER A 300 -5.58 -23.29 32.27
CA SER A 300 -6.23 -22.00 31.97
C SER A 300 -5.34 -20.82 32.34
N ASP A 301 -4.69 -20.90 33.49
CA ASP A 301 -3.76 -19.86 33.95
C ASP A 301 -2.49 -19.84 33.09
N LEU A 302 -2.03 -21.01 32.63
CA LEU A 302 -0.90 -21.13 31.71
C LEU A 302 -1.16 -20.41 30.39
N LEU A 303 -2.34 -20.60 29.79
CA LEU A 303 -2.72 -19.92 28.56
C LEU A 303 -2.78 -18.40 28.76
N SER A 304 -3.40 -17.97 29.86
CA SER A 304 -3.53 -16.56 30.22
C SER A 304 -2.17 -15.87 30.42
N ALA A 305 -1.20 -16.56 31.02
CA ALA A 305 0.15 -16.05 31.22
C ALA A 305 0.90 -15.79 29.91
N LEU A 306 0.64 -16.60 28.88
CA LEU A 306 1.26 -16.47 27.56
C LEU A 306 0.59 -15.41 26.68
N GLU A 307 -0.71 -15.19 26.85
CA GLU A 307 -1.42 -14.07 26.20
C GLU A 307 -0.99 -12.71 26.75
N ALA A 308 -0.62 -12.63 28.03
CA ALA A 308 -0.15 -11.38 28.65
C ALA A 308 1.29 -10.99 28.25
N THR A 309 2.02 -11.91 27.63
CA THR A 309 3.41 -11.72 27.17
C THR A 309 3.55 -11.62 25.66
N ALA A 310 2.45 -11.79 24.91
CA ALA A 310 2.35 -11.58 23.46
C ALA A 310 1.98 -10.14 23.11
#